data_AF-A0A528N3U0-F1
#
_entry.id   AF-A0A528N3U0-F1
#
_cell.length_a   1.000
_cell.length_b   1.000
_cell.length_c   1.000
_cell.angle_alpha   90.00
_cell.angle_beta   90.00
_cell.angle_gamma   90.00
#
_symmetry.space_group_name_H-M   'P 1'
#
loop_
_entity.id
_entity.type
_entity.pdbx_description
1 polymer ?
#
loop_
_entity_poly.entity_id
_entity_poly.type
_entity_poly.pdbx_seq_one_letter_code
_entity_poly.pdbx_strand_id
1 'polypeptide(L)'
;VEMVRKMARTLADEDPRQVAFEPMNEPVVDCEADGSGLWPERQQKLFAAARSSATRLTLILTGACYSNAASLARIDPKAIPDDNVIWT
;
A
#
# COMPACT_ATOMS: atom_id res chain seq x y z
N VAL A 1 8.19 -8.28 4.00
CA VAL A 1 6.94 -7.77 4.60
C VAL A 1 6.92 -7.75 6.13
N GLU A 2 7.83 -8.41 6.85
CA GLU A 2 7.76 -8.45 8.33
C GLU A 2 7.90 -7.08 9.01
N MET A 3 8.70 -6.17 8.45
CA MET A 3 8.77 -4.79 8.97
C MET A 3 7.40 -4.09 8.93
N VAL A 4 6.66 -4.24 7.82
CA VAL A 4 5.30 -3.70 7.67
C VAL A 4 4.37 -4.31 8.72
N ARG A 5 4.47 -5.62 8.94
CA ARG A 5 3.69 -6.32 9.95
C ARG A 5 3.95 -5.77 11.36
N LYS A 6 5.23 -5.58 11.70
CA LYS A 6 5.65 -5.01 12.98
C LYS A 6 5.13 -3.59 13.16
N MET A 7 5.31 -2.72 12.15
CA MET A 7 4.86 -1.34 12.23
C MET A 7 3.33 -1.23 12.32
N ALA A 8 2.60 -2.01 11.52
CA ALA A 8 1.14 -2.06 11.61
C ALA A 8 0.66 -2.48 12.99
N ARG A 9 1.28 -3.50 13.62
CA ARG A 9 0.97 -3.88 15.01
C ARG A 9 1.23 -2.74 15.99
N THR A 10 2.34 -2.01 15.83
CA THR A 10 2.67 -0.87 16.69
C THR A 10 1.63 0.24 16.60
N LEU A 11 1.04 0.45 15.42
CA LEU A 11 0.04 1.49 15.17
C LEU A 11 -1.41 0.99 15.31
N ALA A 12 -1.63 -0.25 15.75
CA ALA A 12 -2.94 -0.90 15.68
C ALA A 12 -4.01 -0.24 16.57
N ASP A 13 -3.58 0.43 17.65
CA ASP A 13 -4.45 1.08 18.65
C ASP A 13 -4.63 2.60 18.42
N GLU A 14 -3.97 3.16 17.41
CA GLU A 14 -4.13 4.59 17.05
C GLU A 14 -5.52 4.86 16.43
N ASP A 15 -6.04 6.10 16.58
CA ASP A 15 -7.31 6.47 15.93
C ASP A 15 -7.11 6.50 14.40
N PRO A 16 -7.79 5.62 13.63
CA PRO A 16 -7.62 5.54 12.18
C PRO A 16 -8.08 6.81 11.44
N ARG A 17 -8.80 7.72 12.12
CA ARG A 17 -9.18 9.03 11.56
C ARG A 17 -8.08 10.07 11.70
N GLN A 18 -7.03 9.79 12.46
CA GLN A 18 -5.92 10.70 12.74
C GLN A 18 -4.58 10.15 12.24
N VAL A 19 -4.41 8.82 12.26
CA VAL A 19 -3.19 8.15 11.82
C VAL A 19 -3.50 7.22 10.65
N ALA A 20 -2.71 7.37 9.58
CA ALA A 20 -2.69 6.46 8.45
C ALA A 20 -1.27 5.92 8.25
N PHE A 21 -1.14 4.72 7.68
CA PHE A 21 0.14 4.07 7.45
C PHE A 21 0.35 3.82 5.96
N GLU A 22 1.41 4.42 5.40
CA GLU A 22 1.92 4.13 4.07
C GLU A 22 3.04 3.06 4.16
N PRO A 23 2.82 1.82 3.66
CA PRO A 23 3.83 0.77 3.79
C PRO A 23 5.08 0.99 2.94
N MET A 24 5.00 1.82 1.90
CA MET A 24 6.09 2.12 0.97
C MET A 24 5.84 3.46 0.29
N ASN A 25 6.72 4.43 0.54
CA ASN A 25 6.77 5.69 -0.20
C ASN A 25 7.57 5.52 -1.48
N GLU A 26 7.07 6.11 -2.57
CA GLU A 26 7.79 6.32 -3.85
C GLU A 26 8.60 5.10 -4.35
N PRO A 27 7.93 3.97 -4.64
CA PRO A 27 8.59 2.83 -5.26
C PRO A 27 9.24 3.22 -6.60
N VAL A 28 10.52 2.89 -6.78
CA VAL A 28 11.29 3.19 -8.02
C VAL A 28 11.28 2.04 -9.03
N VAL A 29 10.23 1.22 -9.00
CA VAL A 29 10.05 0.08 -9.91
C VAL A 29 9.00 0.39 -10.96
N ASP A 30 9.00 -0.36 -12.06
CA ASP A 30 8.03 -0.23 -13.15
C ASP A 30 7.93 1.21 -13.71
N CYS A 31 9.07 1.92 -13.77
CA CYS A 31 9.17 3.26 -14.36
C CYS A 31 9.18 3.27 -15.89
N GLU A 32 9.71 2.21 -16.49
CA GLU A 32 9.77 2.07 -17.94
C GLU A 32 8.43 1.57 -18.50
N ALA A 33 8.16 1.88 -19.76
CA ALA A 33 6.88 1.55 -20.41
C ALA A 33 6.61 0.03 -20.49
N ASP A 34 7.66 -0.78 -20.54
CA ASP A 34 7.68 -2.25 -20.53
C ASP A 34 8.09 -2.84 -19.17
N GLY A 35 7.97 -2.03 -18.11
CA GLY A 35 8.30 -2.43 -16.75
C GLY A 35 7.68 -3.78 -16.37
N SER A 36 8.38 -4.49 -15.49
CA SER A 36 8.07 -5.86 -15.07
C SER A 36 6.65 -6.10 -14.54
N GLY A 37 5.90 -5.04 -14.22
CA GLY A 37 4.53 -5.10 -13.73
C GLY A 37 4.44 -5.74 -12.35
N LEU A 38 5.52 -5.69 -11.58
CA LEU A 38 5.65 -6.37 -10.29
C LEU A 38 5.04 -5.56 -9.15
N TRP A 39 4.85 -4.25 -9.34
CA TRP A 39 4.38 -3.38 -8.26
C TRP A 39 3.00 -3.78 -7.71
N PRO A 40 1.95 -4.05 -8.52
CA PRO A 40 0.65 -4.43 -7.99
C PRO A 40 0.70 -5.64 -7.05
N GLU A 41 1.42 -6.70 -7.43
CA GLU A 41 1.59 -7.90 -6.60
C GLU A 41 2.36 -7.60 -5.30
N ARG A 42 3.43 -6.78 -5.40
CA ARG A 42 4.23 -6.38 -4.23
C ARG A 42 3.43 -5.53 -3.27
N GLN A 43 2.66 -4.57 -3.78
CA GLN A 43 1.79 -3.74 -2.97
C GLN A 43 0.70 -4.56 -2.29
N GLN A 44 0.10 -5.53 -2.98
CA GLN A 44 -0.87 -6.44 -2.38
C GLN A 44 -0.28 -7.24 -1.21
N LYS A 45 0.98 -7.69 -1.31
CA LYS A 45 1.68 -8.35 -0.20
C LYS A 45 1.92 -7.42 0.99
N LEU A 46 2.24 -6.14 0.74
CA LEU A 46 2.41 -5.13 1.80
C LEU A 46 1.07 -4.82 2.47
N PHE A 47 0.02 -4.62 1.68
CA PHE A 47 -1.35 -4.44 2.15
C PHE A 47 -1.80 -5.59 3.05
N ALA A 48 -1.69 -6.84 2.59
CA ALA A 48 -2.09 -8.01 3.36
C ALA A 48 -1.31 -8.14 4.68
N ALA A 49 -0.01 -7.82 4.66
CA ALA A 49 0.81 -7.81 5.86
C ALA A 49 0.35 -6.75 6.87
N ALA A 50 0.08 -5.52 6.42
CA ALA A 50 -0.42 -4.44 7.27
C ALA A 50 -1.80 -4.77 7.83
N ARG A 51 -2.76 -5.13 6.97
CA ARG A 51 -4.16 -5.40 7.37
C ARG A 51 -4.30 -6.58 8.31
N SER A 52 -3.49 -7.63 8.14
CA SER A 52 -3.46 -8.77 9.08
C SER A 52 -2.94 -8.43 10.48
N SER A 53 -2.41 -7.22 10.68
CA SER A 53 -1.83 -6.75 11.94
C SER A 53 -2.53 -5.53 12.53
N ALA A 54 -3.24 -4.76 11.70
CA ALA A 54 -4.10 -3.66 12.12
C ALA A 54 -5.37 -3.66 11.26
N THR A 55 -6.45 -4.25 11.79
CA THR A 55 -7.68 -4.49 11.02
C THR A 55 -8.47 -3.22 10.71
N ARG A 56 -8.22 -2.12 11.43
CA ARG A 56 -8.95 -0.85 11.31
C ARG A 56 -8.11 0.34 10.82
N LEU A 57 -6.78 0.25 10.90
CA LEU A 57 -5.89 1.36 10.58
C LEU A 57 -6.06 1.81 9.11
N THR A 58 -6.13 3.11 8.85
CA THR A 58 -6.20 3.62 7.48
C THR A 58 -4.87 3.34 6.78
N LEU A 59 -4.93 2.75 5.58
CA LEU A 59 -3.73 2.45 4.79
C LEU A 59 -3.60 3.43 3.63
N ILE A 60 -2.37 3.86 3.35
CA ILE A 60 -2.05 4.63 2.14
C ILE A 60 -1.33 3.69 1.18
N LEU A 61 -1.86 3.53 -0.03
CA LEU A 61 -1.29 2.70 -1.07
C LEU A 61 -0.93 3.57 -2.27
N THR A 62 0.30 3.44 -2.73
CA THR A 62 0.88 4.30 -3.78
C THR A 62 1.01 3.63 -5.15
N GLY A 63 0.98 4.42 -6.22
CA GLY A 63 1.42 4.01 -7.55
C GLY A 63 2.90 3.64 -7.63
N ALA A 64 3.27 2.90 -8.68
CA ALA A 64 4.67 2.63 -9.00
C ALA A 64 5.39 3.91 -9.47
N CYS A 65 6.70 3.81 -9.70
CA CYS A 65 7.54 4.88 -10.23
C CYS A 65 7.34 6.25 -9.59
N TYR A 66 7.85 6.42 -8.37
CA TYR A 66 7.73 7.68 -7.62
C TYR A 66 6.28 8.10 -7.38
N SER A 67 5.41 7.14 -7.00
CA SER A 67 3.99 7.41 -6.72
C SER A 67 3.27 8.06 -7.92
N ASN A 68 3.63 7.68 -9.14
CA ASN A 68 3.10 8.32 -10.34
C ASN A 68 1.63 7.91 -10.57
N ALA A 69 0.77 8.92 -10.81
CA ALA A 69 -0.66 8.75 -11.07
C ALA A 69 -0.98 7.79 -12.24
N ALA A 70 -0.19 7.79 -13.31
CA ALA A 70 -0.36 6.89 -14.45
C ALA A 70 -0.06 5.43 -14.08
N SER A 71 0.86 5.20 -13.15
CA SER A 71 1.14 3.87 -12.60
C SER A 71 0.08 3.45 -11.57
N LEU A 72 -0.39 4.39 -10.75
CA LEU A 72 -1.52 4.16 -9.83
C LEU A 72 -2.79 3.72 -10.59
N ALA A 73 -3.10 4.37 -11.71
CA ALA A 73 -4.26 4.05 -12.54
C ALA A 73 -4.24 2.63 -13.15
N ARG A 74 -3.09 1.94 -13.13
CA ARG A 74 -2.95 0.56 -13.60
C ARG A 74 -3.26 -0.49 -12.52
N ILE A 75 -3.40 -0.07 -11.27
CA ILE A 75 -3.72 -0.96 -10.16
C ILE A 75 -5.21 -1.31 -10.24
N ASP A 76 -5.54 -2.60 -10.19
CA ASP A 76 -6.92 -3.05 -10.03
C ASP A 76 -7.33 -2.90 -8.56
N PRO A 77 -8.22 -1.95 -8.21
CA PRO A 77 -8.63 -1.77 -6.82
C PRO A 77 -9.37 -3.00 -6.27
N LYS A 78 -9.95 -3.87 -7.11
CA LYS A 78 -10.62 -5.09 -6.64
C LYS A 78 -9.66 -6.11 -6.04
N ALA A 79 -8.36 -6.01 -6.35
CA ALA A 79 -7.32 -6.84 -5.74
C ALA A 79 -7.01 -6.43 -4.29
N ILE A 80 -7.51 -5.25 -3.86
CA ILE A 80 -7.42 -4.70 -2.50
C ILE A 80 -8.85 -4.49 -1.98
N PRO A 81 -9.50 -5.54 -1.44
CA PRO A 81 -10.91 -5.48 -1.01
C PRO A 81 -11.04 -4.78 0.34
N ASP A 82 -10.82 -3.47 0.37
CA ASP A 82 -10.78 -2.65 1.57
C ASP A 82 -11.30 -1.23 1.32
N ASP A 83 -12.31 -0.84 2.08
CA ASP A 83 -12.94 0.48 1.96
C ASP A 83 -12.18 1.57 2.73
N ASN A 84 -11.17 1.22 3.55
CA ASN A 84 -10.38 2.14 4.36
C ASN A 84 -8.94 2.30 3.83
N VAL A 85 -8.84 2.70 2.56
CA VAL A 85 -7.59 2.95 1.84
C VAL A 85 -7.61 4.34 1.19
N ILE A 86 -6.48 5.05 1.28
CA ILE A 86 -6.19 6.27 0.54
C ILE A 86 -5.16 5.94 -0.54
N TRP A 87 -5.32 6.49 -1.74
CA TRP A 87 -4.41 6.25 -2.87
C TRP A 87 -3.54 7.47 -3.15
N THR A 88 -2.27 7.25 -3.45
CA THR A 88 -1.28 8.30 -3.78
C THR A 88 -0.51 8.01 -5.04
#